data_AF-A0A8T3X7D6-F1
#
_entry.id   AF-A0A8T3X7D6-F1
#
_cell.length_a   1.000
_cell.length_b   1.000
_cell.length_c   1.000
_cell.angle_alpha   90.00
_cell.angle_beta   90.00
_cell.angle_gamma   90.00
#
_symmetry.space_group_name_H-M   'P 1'
#
loop_
_entity.id
_entity.type
_entity.pdbx_description
1 polymer ?
#
loop_
_entity_poly.entity_id
_entity_poly.type
_entity_poly.pdbx_seq_one_letter_code
_entity_poly.pdbx_strand_id
1 'polypeptide(L)'
;MEDKVITIRIDQENFKDLQEIEKEERTDRAAITRKLLAFAIKEWKIKNSLNLVRESKVTIRKAAKLAGCSYVEFLNYMENEGISLGYSLEDLKVDWESK
;
A
#
# COMPACT_ATOMS: atom_id res chain seq x y z
N MET A 1 15.13 18.59 1.88
CA MET A 1 14.66 17.70 0.80
C MET A 1 14.70 18.50 -0.48
N GLU A 2 15.08 17.88 -1.59
CA GLU A 2 15.10 18.54 -2.90
C GLU A 2 13.74 18.35 -3.56
N ASP A 3 13.03 19.44 -3.83
CA ASP A 3 11.71 19.40 -4.47
C ASP A 3 11.88 19.36 -6.00
N LYS A 4 11.09 18.51 -6.66
CA LYS A 4 11.06 18.38 -8.12
C LYS A 4 9.68 18.69 -8.67
N VAL A 5 9.61 19.43 -9.77
CA VAL A 5 8.35 19.79 -10.43
C VAL A 5 7.98 18.73 -11.46
N ILE A 6 6.74 18.26 -11.39
CA ILE A 6 6.13 17.36 -12.37
C ILE A 6 4.97 18.10 -13.02
N THR A 7 4.94 18.17 -14.34
CA THR A 7 3.82 18.77 -15.10
C THR A 7 3.03 17.66 -15.77
N ILE A 8 1.73 17.56 -15.45
CA ILE A 8 0.80 16.58 -16.05
C ILE A 8 -0.43 17.29 -16.60
N ARG A 9 -1.05 16.70 -17.62
CA ARG A 9 -2.40 17.07 -18.05
C ARG A 9 -3.38 16.17 -17.34
N ILE A 10 -4.42 16.74 -16.75
CA ILE A 10 -5.53 16.02 -16.14
C ILE A 10 -6.82 16.38 -16.87
N ASP A 11 -7.77 15.45 -16.91
CA ASP A 11 -9.09 15.72 -17.45
C ASP A 11 -9.90 16.68 -16.55
N GLN A 12 -11.04 17.12 -17.08
CA GLN A 12 -11.89 18.10 -16.44
C GLN A 12 -12.59 17.56 -15.18
N GLU A 13 -12.81 16.25 -15.09
CA GLU A 13 -13.49 15.62 -13.96
C GLU A 13 -12.56 15.60 -12.74
N ASN A 14 -11.35 15.04 -12.90
CA ASN A 14 -10.31 15.05 -11.87
C ASN A 14 -9.95 16.48 -11.42
N PHE A 15 -9.95 17.46 -12.34
CA PHE A 15 -9.73 18.85 -11.97
C PHE A 15 -10.83 19.42 -11.08
N LYS A 16 -12.10 19.07 -11.34
CA LYS A 16 -13.24 19.52 -10.51
C LYS A 16 -13.19 18.90 -9.12
N ASP A 17 -12.89 17.60 -9.02
CA ASP A 17 -12.78 16.91 -7.74
C ASP A 17 -11.69 17.53 -6.86
N LEU A 18 -10.53 17.85 -7.45
CA LEU A 18 -9.46 18.58 -6.74
C LEU A 18 -9.94 19.95 -6.22
N GLN A 19 -10.71 20.70 -7.02
CA GLN A 19 -11.26 21.99 -6.59
C GLN A 19 -12.28 21.87 -5.45
N GLU A 20 -13.04 20.78 -5.40
CA GLU A 20 -13.98 20.51 -4.31
C GLU A 20 -13.23 20.22 -3.01
N ILE A 21 -12.22 19.34 -3.07
CA ILE A 21 -11.35 19.02 -1.94
C ILE A 21 -10.60 20.27 -1.45
N GLU A 22 -10.13 21.15 -2.35
CA GLU A 22 -9.53 22.45 -2.02
C GLU A 22 -10.44 23.31 -1.14
N LYS A 23 -11.72 23.37 -1.47
CA LYS A 23 -12.71 24.15 -0.71
C LYS A 23 -13.02 23.52 0.64
N GLU A 24 -13.16 22.20 0.68
CA GLU A 24 -13.50 21.47 1.90
C GLU A 24 -12.36 21.48 2.92
N GLU A 25 -11.13 21.15 2.50
CA GLU A 25 -9.95 21.14 3.38
C GLU A 25 -9.37 22.54 3.64
N ARG A 26 -9.86 23.57 2.92
CA ARG A 26 -9.41 24.97 3.02
C ARG A 26 -7.89 25.13 2.87
N THR A 27 -7.30 24.40 1.92
CA THR A 27 -5.86 24.42 1.67
C THR A 27 -5.56 24.54 0.17
N ASP A 28 -4.34 24.93 -0.18
CA ASP A 28 -3.96 25.14 -1.58
C ASP A 28 -3.86 23.84 -2.40
N ARG A 29 -3.99 23.99 -3.72
CA ARG A 29 -3.90 22.89 -4.69
C ARG A 29 -2.65 22.04 -4.55
N ALA A 30 -1.48 22.68 -4.35
CA ALA A 30 -0.22 21.95 -4.31
C ALA A 30 -0.10 21.13 -3.02
N ALA A 31 -0.65 21.61 -1.90
CA ALA A 31 -0.76 20.82 -0.67
C ALA A 31 -1.68 19.60 -0.85
N ILE A 32 -2.88 19.76 -1.40
CA ILE A 32 -3.81 18.64 -1.64
C ILE A 32 -3.22 17.65 -2.63
N THR A 33 -2.68 18.14 -3.74
CA THR A 33 -2.09 17.28 -4.77
C THR A 33 -0.95 16.44 -4.18
N ARG A 34 -0.08 17.04 -3.36
CA ARG A 34 1.00 16.30 -2.67
C ARG A 34 0.45 15.27 -1.68
N LYS A 35 -0.57 15.63 -0.89
CA LYS A 35 -1.21 14.73 0.08
C LYS A 35 -1.85 13.52 -0.62
N LEU A 36 -2.65 13.76 -1.65
CA LEU A 36 -3.29 12.72 -2.44
C LEU A 36 -2.26 11.83 -3.17
N LEU A 37 -1.22 12.43 -3.74
CA LEU A 37 -0.15 11.67 -4.39
C LEU A 37 0.61 10.80 -3.39
N ALA A 38 0.92 11.32 -2.20
CA ALA A 38 1.59 10.56 -1.15
C ALA A 38 0.74 9.36 -0.69
N PHE A 39 -0.57 9.58 -0.53
CA PHE A 39 -1.52 8.51 -0.23
C PHE A 39 -1.55 7.45 -1.34
N ALA A 40 -1.71 7.87 -2.60
CA ALA A 40 -1.73 6.97 -3.75
C ALA A 40 -0.44 6.14 -3.88
N ILE A 41 0.73 6.75 -3.65
CA ILE A 41 2.02 6.05 -3.66
C ILE A 41 2.09 5.01 -2.53
N LYS A 42 1.63 5.35 -1.33
CA LYS A 42 1.60 4.41 -0.19
C LYS A 42 0.70 3.20 -0.51
N GLU A 43 -0.51 3.46 -0.98
CA GLU A 43 -1.47 2.42 -1.39
C GLU A 43 -0.90 1.51 -2.48
N TRP A 44 -0.27 2.11 -3.51
CA TRP A 44 0.37 1.35 -4.58
C TRP A 44 1.49 0.46 -4.05
N LYS A 45 2.34 0.95 -3.14
CA LYS A 45 3.42 0.17 -2.53
C LYS A 45 2.90 -1.03 -1.74
N ILE A 46 1.82 -0.85 -0.96
CA ILE A 46 1.18 -1.93 -0.20
C ILE A 46 0.64 -2.98 -1.16
N LYS A 47 -0.20 -2.60 -2.12
CA LYS A 47 -0.79 -3.52 -3.12
C LYS A 47 0.25 -4.29 -3.91
N ASN A 48 1.27 -3.59 -4.41
CA ASN A 48 2.37 -4.22 -5.13
C ASN A 48 3.13 -5.22 -4.25
N SER A 49 3.40 -4.88 -2.99
CA SER A 49 4.13 -5.75 -2.07
C SER A 49 3.33 -7.00 -1.71
N LEU A 50 2.01 -6.88 -1.56
CA LEU A 50 1.10 -8.01 -1.37
C LEU A 50 1.11 -8.95 -2.57
N ASN A 51 1.07 -8.41 -3.79
CA ASN A 51 1.18 -9.22 -5.01
C ASN A 51 2.50 -9.97 -5.09
N LEU A 52 3.63 -9.33 -4.75
CA LEU A 52 4.93 -9.99 -4.74
C LEU A 52 4.99 -11.16 -3.75
N VAL A 53 4.30 -11.07 -2.61
CA VAL A 53 4.19 -12.17 -1.65
C VAL A 53 3.29 -13.28 -2.19
N ARG A 54 2.12 -12.92 -2.76
CA ARG A 54 1.19 -13.87 -3.39
C ARG A 54 1.86 -14.69 -4.49
N GLU A 55 2.73 -14.07 -5.27
CA GLU A 55 3.52 -14.72 -6.33
C GLU A 55 4.81 -15.40 -5.82
N SER A 56 5.02 -15.44 -4.50
CA SER A 56 6.22 -16.02 -3.86
C SER A 56 7.56 -15.44 -4.36
N LYS A 57 7.55 -14.19 -4.85
CA LYS A 57 8.74 -13.50 -5.39
C LYS A 57 9.60 -12.88 -4.30
N VAL A 58 9.02 -12.57 -3.14
CA VAL A 58 9.73 -11.96 -2.00
C VAL A 58 9.24 -12.55 -0.69
N THR A 59 10.09 -12.49 0.34
CA THR A 59 9.67 -12.82 1.71
C THR A 59 8.77 -11.72 2.28
N ILE A 60 7.92 -12.07 3.25
CA ILE A 60 7.02 -11.12 3.95
C ILE A 60 7.80 -9.96 4.56
N ARG A 61 8.94 -10.24 5.20
CA ARG A 61 9.81 -9.22 5.77
C ARG A 61 10.36 -8.27 4.70
N LYS A 62 10.68 -8.77 3.50
CA LYS A 62 11.10 -7.92 2.38
C LYS A 62 9.92 -7.12 1.83
N ALA A 63 8.73 -7.70 1.73
CA ALA A 63 7.51 -7.03 1.29
C ALA A 63 7.11 -5.88 2.23
N ALA A 64 7.15 -6.07 3.54
CA ALA A 64 6.90 -5.01 4.53
C ALA A 64 7.83 -3.80 4.32
N LYS A 65 9.12 -4.07 4.08
CA LYS A 65 10.10 -3.01 3.76
C LYS A 65 9.78 -2.28 2.45
N LEU A 66 9.30 -2.98 1.42
CA LEU A 66 8.90 -2.38 0.14
C LEU A 66 7.62 -1.56 0.27
N ALA A 67 6.66 -2.04 1.06
CA ALA A 67 5.43 -1.33 1.42
C ALA A 67 5.70 -0.08 2.27
N GLY A 68 6.87 -0.01 2.93
CA GLY A 68 7.22 1.08 3.83
C GLY A 68 6.47 1.01 5.17
N CYS A 69 6.15 -0.20 5.63
CA CYS A 69 5.48 -0.43 6.91
C CYS A 69 6.28 -1.45 7.75
N SER A 70 5.89 -1.59 9.01
CA SER A 70 6.41 -2.63 9.89
C SER A 70 5.96 -4.02 9.44
N TYR A 71 6.63 -5.04 9.97
CA TYR A 71 6.27 -6.43 9.71
C TYR A 71 4.84 -6.74 10.18
N VAL A 72 4.45 -6.25 11.37
CA VAL A 72 3.12 -6.48 11.94
C VAL A 72 2.02 -5.80 11.12
N GLU A 73 2.22 -4.54 10.72
CA GLU A 73 1.26 -3.86 9.83
C GLU A 73 1.10 -4.60 8.50
N PHE A 74 2.19 -5.15 7.95
CA PHE A 74 2.13 -5.91 6.71
C PHE A 74 1.35 -7.23 6.86
N LEU A 75 1.50 -7.93 7.99
CA LEU A 75 0.68 -9.11 8.28
C LEU A 75 -0.81 -8.77 8.33
N ASN A 76 -1.18 -7.64 8.94
CA ASN A 76 -2.57 -7.19 8.95
C ASN A 76 -3.09 -6.88 7.53
N TYR A 77 -2.27 -6.26 6.67
CA TYR A 77 -2.65 -6.07 5.26
C TYR A 77 -2.82 -7.40 4.52
N MET A 78 -1.98 -8.40 4.80
CA MET A 78 -2.12 -9.74 4.21
C MET A 78 -3.40 -10.44 4.65
N GLU A 79 -3.74 -10.37 5.95
CA GLU A 79 -4.95 -10.95 6.51
C GLU A 79 -6.22 -10.33 5.89
N ASN A 80 -6.26 -8.99 5.81
CA ASN A 80 -7.37 -8.27 5.19
C ASN A 80 -7.58 -8.62 3.70
N GLU A 81 -6.51 -9.02 3.01
CA GLU A 81 -6.53 -9.41 1.59
C GLU A 81 -6.62 -10.93 1.38
N GLY A 82 -6.86 -11.70 2.46
CA GLY A 82 -7.01 -13.15 2.42
C GLY A 82 -5.74 -13.90 1.98
N ILE A 83 -4.57 -13.27 2.09
CA ILE A 83 -3.29 -13.89 1.74
C ILE A 83 -2.84 -14.73 2.94
N SER A 84 -3.18 -16.01 2.93
CA SER A 84 -2.72 -16.95 3.93
C SER A 84 -1.20 -17.13 3.84
N LEU A 85 -0.56 -17.07 5.00
CA LEU A 85 0.76 -17.65 5.20
C LEU A 85 0.59 -19.14 4.95
N GLY A 86 1.30 -19.73 4.00
CA GLY A 86 1.26 -21.18 3.72
C GLY A 86 1.82 -22.07 4.84
N TYR A 87 1.66 -21.64 6.09
CA TYR A 87 1.72 -22.44 7.31
C TYR A 87 0.43 -22.18 8.07
N SER A 88 -0.59 -22.95 7.71
CA SER A 88 -1.82 -23.04 8.49
C SER A 88 -1.52 -23.71 9.84
N LEU A 89 -2.41 -23.51 10.83
CA LEU A 89 -2.35 -24.30 12.07
C LEU A 89 -2.42 -25.81 11.78
N GLU A 90 -3.11 -26.20 10.70
CA GLU A 90 -3.10 -27.55 10.15
C GLU A 90 -1.70 -28.01 9.73
N ASP A 91 -0.89 -27.19 9.05
CA ASP A 91 0.49 -27.53 8.68
C ASP A 91 1.40 -27.72 9.91
N LEU A 92 1.17 -26.94 10.98
CA LEU A 92 1.85 -27.13 12.27
C LEU A 92 1.43 -28.44 12.96
N LYS A 93 0.15 -28.82 12.83
CA LYS A 93 -0.41 -30.03 13.45
C LYS A 93 0.09 -31.30 12.78
N VAL A 94 0.22 -31.29 11.45
CA VAL A 94 0.79 -32.40 10.67
C VAL A 94 2.25 -32.63 11.05
N ASP A 95 3.04 -31.58 11.27
CA ASP A 95 4.44 -31.69 11.69
C ASP A 95 4.58 -32.15 13.16
N TRP A 96 3.61 -31.78 14.01
CA TRP A 96 3.53 -32.23 15.42
C TRP A 96 3.09 -33.68 15.57
N GLU A 97 2.18 -34.16 14.74
CA GLU A 97 1.67 -35.55 14.75
C GLU A 97 2.62 -36.54 14.04
N SER A 98 3.60 -36.05 13.28
CA SER A 98 4.60 -36.85 12.58
C SER A 98 5.88 -37.12 13.39
N LYS A 99 5.87 -36.86 14.70
CA LYS A 99 7.00 -36.99 15.62
C LYS A 99 6.68 -37.91 16.79
#